data_AF-A0A2M7Q3B3-F1
#
_entry.id   AF-A0A2M7Q3B3-F1
#
_cell.length_a   1.000
_cell.length_b   1.000
_cell.length_c   1.000
_cell.angle_alpha   90.00
_cell.angle_beta   90.00
_cell.angle_gamma   90.00
#
_symmetry.space_group_name_H-M   'P 1'
#
loop_
_entity.id
_entity.type
_entity.pdbx_description
1 polymer ?
#
loop_
_entity_poly.entity_id
_entity_poly.type
_entity_poly.pdbx_seq_one_letter_code
_entity_poly.pdbx_strand_id
1 'polypeptide(L)'
;MKHTMMIALLTLSLSACATSGQERAATRGAVVGAAAGAVIGNDNGKPVEGAIIGGAIGAAAAAILYEGSQQPAPAPQSRKTYEHSRQASQQHHQRSYDDENHYERHDD
;
A
#
# COMPACT_ATOMS: atom_id res chain seq x y z
N MET A 1 14.93 23.73 -19.37
CA MET A 1 14.41 22.66 -20.27
C MET A 1 15.34 21.44 -20.31
N LYS A 2 16.65 21.58 -20.57
CA LYS A 2 17.60 20.46 -20.46
C LYS A 2 17.73 19.87 -19.04
N HIS A 3 17.79 20.74 -18.02
CA HIS A 3 17.91 20.31 -16.62
C HIS A 3 16.63 19.67 -16.07
N THR A 4 15.46 20.15 -16.48
CA THR A 4 14.16 19.57 -16.08
C THR A 4 14.00 18.16 -16.64
N MET A 5 14.49 17.92 -17.86
CA MET A 5 14.45 16.60 -18.47
C MET A 5 15.42 15.62 -17.78
N MET A 6 16.60 16.10 -17.36
CA MET A 6 17.58 15.29 -16.63
C MET A 6 17.09 14.94 -15.21
N ILE A 7 16.45 15.88 -14.52
CA ILE A 7 15.82 15.66 -13.21
C ILE A 7 14.68 14.63 -13.35
N ALA A 8 13.83 14.76 -14.37
CA ALA A 8 12.72 13.84 -14.62
C ALA A 8 13.21 12.40 -14.89
N LEU A 9 14.29 12.25 -15.67
CA LEU A 9 14.91 10.94 -15.92
C LEU A 9 15.47 10.32 -14.63
N LEU A 10 16.12 11.15 -13.79
CA LEU A 10 16.72 10.70 -12.54
C LEU A 10 15.66 10.26 -11.52
N THR A 11 14.56 11.00 -11.39
CA THR A 11 13.44 10.63 -10.53
C THR A 11 12.74 9.35 -10.99
N LEU A 12 12.68 9.11 -12.30
CA LEU A 12 12.05 7.92 -12.87
C LEU A 12 12.89 6.67 -12.63
N SER A 13 14.23 6.76 -12.76
CA SER A 13 15.14 5.66 -12.41
C SER A 13 15.15 5.36 -10.90
N LEU A 14 14.96 6.38 -10.06
CA LEU A 14 14.81 6.19 -8.61
C LEU A 14 13.46 5.53 -8.26
N SER A 15 12.38 5.88 -8.97
CA SER A 15 11.07 5.20 -8.87
C SER A 15 11.14 3.74 -9.29
N ALA A 16 11.94 3.41 -10.31
CA ALA A 16 12.12 2.04 -10.78
C ALA A 16 12.88 1.14 -9.78
N CYS A 17 13.74 1.73 -8.93
CA CYS A 17 14.37 1.06 -7.79
C CYS A 17 13.54 1.16 -6.50
N ALA A 18 12.65 2.14 -6.39
CA ALA A 18 11.70 2.22 -5.29
C ALA A 18 10.71 1.07 -5.43
N THR A 19 10.62 0.25 -4.39
CA THR A 19 9.58 -0.78 -4.35
C THR A 19 8.22 -0.12 -4.52
N SER A 20 7.33 -0.74 -5.29
CA SER A 20 5.99 -0.21 -5.59
C SER A 20 5.22 0.30 -4.37
N GLY A 21 5.49 -0.23 -3.18
CA GLY A 21 4.90 0.26 -1.94
C GLY A 21 5.48 1.59 -1.44
N GLN A 22 6.76 1.89 -1.65
CA GLN A 22 7.40 3.15 -1.25
C GLN A 22 6.89 4.31 -2.11
N GLU A 23 6.75 4.11 -3.42
CA GLU A 23 6.12 5.08 -4.32
C GLU A 23 4.66 5.33 -3.93
N ARG A 24 3.92 4.27 -3.59
CA ARG A 24 2.52 4.39 -3.19
C ARG A 24 2.36 5.08 -1.85
N ALA A 25 3.25 4.82 -0.90
CA ALA A 25 3.30 5.50 0.39
C ALA A 25 3.64 6.99 0.20
N ALA A 26 4.70 7.29 -0.56
CA ALA A 26 5.09 8.66 -0.90
C ALA A 26 3.96 9.41 -1.60
N THR A 27 3.29 8.80 -2.56
CA THR A 27 2.17 9.41 -3.29
C THR A 27 0.97 9.68 -2.37
N ARG A 28 0.63 8.74 -1.48
CA ARG A 28 -0.44 8.95 -0.48
C ARG A 28 -0.08 10.08 0.48
N GLY A 29 1.15 10.09 0.98
CA GLY A 29 1.68 11.15 1.81
C GLY A 29 1.66 12.50 1.11
N ALA A 30 2.02 12.53 -0.18
CA ALA A 30 1.99 13.72 -1.01
C ALA A 30 0.58 14.27 -1.18
N VAL A 31 -0.40 13.42 -1.49
CA VAL A 31 -1.80 13.83 -1.67
C VAL A 31 -2.39 14.36 -0.36
N VAL A 32 -2.19 13.65 0.74
CA VAL A 32 -2.70 14.07 2.06
C VAL A 32 -2.01 15.36 2.52
N GLY A 33 -0.69 15.42 2.39
CA GLY A 33 0.10 16.61 2.74
C GLY A 33 -0.24 17.81 1.88
N ALA A 34 -0.47 17.62 0.58
CA ALA A 34 -0.88 18.70 -0.33
C ALA A 34 -2.28 19.20 -0.03
N ALA A 35 -3.23 18.32 0.28
CA ALA A 35 -4.58 18.73 0.67
C ALA A 35 -4.56 19.54 1.98
N ALA A 36 -3.86 19.05 3.01
CA ALA A 36 -3.72 19.76 4.28
C ALA A 36 -2.98 21.11 4.09
N GLY A 37 -1.89 21.10 3.33
CA GLY A 37 -1.13 22.29 3.01
C GLY A 37 -1.93 23.31 2.19
N ALA A 38 -2.79 22.86 1.28
CA ALA A 38 -3.69 23.74 0.52
C ALA A 38 -4.69 24.46 1.43
N VAL A 39 -5.29 23.73 2.38
CA VAL A 39 -6.23 24.29 3.36
C VAL A 39 -5.55 25.34 4.23
N ILE A 40 -4.36 25.03 4.78
CA ILE A 40 -3.60 25.97 5.63
C ILE A 40 -3.07 27.16 4.81
N GLY A 41 -2.63 26.92 3.58
CA GLY A 41 -2.14 27.95 2.67
C GLY A 41 -3.25 28.89 2.20
N ASN A 42 -4.49 28.40 2.14
CA ASN A 42 -5.66 29.19 1.74
C ASN A 42 -5.91 30.38 2.69
N ASP A 43 -5.64 30.23 3.99
CA ASP A 43 -5.79 31.32 4.98
C ASP A 43 -4.87 32.51 4.69
N ASN A 44 -3.73 32.26 4.02
CA ASN A 44 -2.77 33.27 3.62
C ASN A 44 -2.90 33.67 2.13
N GLY A 45 -3.97 33.24 1.46
CA GLY A 45 -4.18 33.48 0.02
C GLY A 45 -3.21 32.70 -0.89
N LYS A 46 -2.52 31.70 -0.35
CA LYS A 46 -1.49 30.90 -1.04
C LYS A 46 -1.77 29.40 -1.00
N PRO A 47 -2.95 28.93 -1.47
CA PRO A 47 -3.31 27.51 -1.39
C PRO A 47 -2.38 26.62 -2.21
N VAL A 48 -1.93 27.10 -3.38
CA VAL A 48 -1.02 26.34 -4.26
C VAL A 48 0.35 26.14 -3.61
N GLU A 49 0.87 27.18 -2.96
CA GLU A 49 2.18 27.15 -2.31
C GLU A 49 2.15 26.23 -1.08
N GLY A 50 1.07 26.33 -0.29
CA GLY A 50 0.82 25.41 0.80
C GLY A 50 0.68 23.96 0.33
N ALA A 51 0.01 23.72 -0.80
CA ALA A 51 -0.12 22.39 -1.39
C ALA A 51 1.22 21.81 -1.85
N ILE A 52 2.08 22.62 -2.48
CA ILE A 52 3.40 22.19 -2.94
C ILE A 52 4.28 21.83 -1.74
N ILE A 53 4.34 22.70 -0.72
CA ILE A 53 5.15 22.48 0.48
C ILE A 53 4.64 21.27 1.26
N GLY A 54 3.33 21.23 1.51
CA GLY A 54 2.68 20.13 2.22
C GLY A 54 2.83 18.80 1.50
N GLY A 55 2.71 18.80 0.16
CA GLY A 55 2.89 17.61 -0.66
C GLY A 55 4.34 17.10 -0.65
N ALA A 56 5.32 17.98 -0.75
CA ALA A 56 6.73 17.60 -0.68
C ALA A 56 7.10 17.00 0.69
N ILE A 57 6.66 17.63 1.78
CA ILE A 57 6.90 17.14 3.16
C ILE A 57 6.17 15.81 3.39
N GLY A 58 4.90 15.72 2.99
CA GLY A 58 4.09 14.51 3.14
C GLY A 58 4.67 13.33 2.36
N ALA A 59 5.18 13.56 1.15
CA ALA A 59 5.83 12.53 0.35
C ALA A 59 7.10 12.00 1.01
N ALA A 60 7.98 12.90 1.46
CA ALA A 60 9.23 12.55 2.12
C ALA A 60 8.97 11.79 3.42
N ALA A 61 8.06 12.29 4.26
CA ALA A 61 7.71 11.63 5.51
C ALA A 61 7.14 10.22 5.27
N ALA A 62 6.23 10.06 4.31
CA ALA A 62 5.65 8.75 4.01
C ALA A 62 6.65 7.77 3.38
N ALA A 63 7.60 8.26 2.58
CA ALA A 63 8.69 7.44 2.04
C ALA A 63 9.60 6.90 3.15
N ILE A 64 9.99 7.76 4.11
CA ILE A 64 10.83 7.37 5.25
C ILE A 64 10.09 6.39 6.17
N LEU A 65 8.82 6.63 6.46
CA LEU A 65 8.02 5.74 7.31
C LEU A 65 7.84 4.36 6.68
N TYR A 66 7.72 4.29 5.34
CA TYR A 66 7.56 3.03 4.62
C TYR A 66 8.75 2.07 4.82
N GLU A 67 9.98 2.59 4.89
CA GLU A 67 11.19 1.79 5.11
C GLU A 67 11.22 1.12 6.50
N GLY A 68 10.68 1.81 7.52
CA GLY A 68 10.55 1.28 8.88
C GLY A 68 9.30 0.41 9.08
N SER A 69 8.31 0.53 8.21
CA SER A 69 7.05 -0.21 8.29
C SER A 69 6.99 -1.29 7.21
N GLN A 70 7.44 -2.51 7.54
CA GLN A 70 6.93 -3.74 6.90
C GLN A 70 5.43 -4.00 7.22
N GLN A 71 4.72 -2.99 7.73
CA GLN A 71 3.31 -3.05 8.04
C GLN A 71 2.51 -2.92 6.73
N PRO A 72 1.67 -3.90 6.37
CA PRO A 72 0.89 -3.86 5.15
C PRO A 72 0.03 -2.59 5.14
N ALA A 73 0.18 -1.79 4.09
CA ALA A 73 -0.67 -0.62 3.85
C ALA A 73 -2.15 -1.03 4.03
N PRO A 74 -2.98 -0.26 4.76
CA PRO A 74 -4.40 -0.54 4.81
C PRO A 74 -4.96 -0.41 3.40
N ALA A 75 -5.25 -1.56 2.79
CA ALA A 75 -6.01 -1.68 1.58
C ALA A 75 -7.48 -1.43 1.95
N PRO A 76 -8.09 -0.30 1.56
CA PRO A 76 -9.53 -0.22 1.63
C PRO A 76 -10.06 -1.21 0.59
N GLN A 77 -11.06 -2.01 0.97
CA GLN A 77 -11.88 -2.91 0.14
C GLN A 77 -11.45 -4.37 -0.02
N SER A 78 -10.19 -4.76 0.22
CA SER A 78 -9.80 -6.17 0.04
C SER A 78 -10.17 -7.08 1.21
N ARG A 79 -10.95 -6.64 2.21
CA ARG A 79 -11.37 -7.52 3.31
C ARG A 79 -12.38 -8.59 2.89
N LYS A 80 -13.12 -8.37 1.80
CA LYS A 80 -14.18 -9.29 1.35
C LYS A 80 -13.65 -10.55 0.65
N THR A 81 -12.51 -10.46 -0.05
CA THR A 81 -12.01 -11.59 -0.86
C THR A 81 -11.15 -12.58 -0.05
N TYR A 82 -10.48 -12.11 1.01
CA TYR A 82 -9.57 -12.95 1.81
C TYR A 82 -10.30 -13.82 2.84
N GLU A 83 -11.56 -13.51 3.16
CA GLU A 83 -12.38 -14.35 4.04
C GLU A 83 -12.88 -15.62 3.32
N HIS A 84 -13.14 -15.54 2.00
CA HIS A 84 -13.73 -16.66 1.25
C HIS A 84 -12.76 -17.83 1.02
N SER A 85 -11.47 -17.55 0.84
CA SER A 85 -10.42 -18.56 0.65
C SER A 85 -10.01 -19.26 1.94
N ARG A 86 -10.28 -18.66 3.12
CA ARG A 86 -10.07 -19.32 4.42
C ARG A 86 -11.17 -20.30 4.80
N GLN A 87 -12.37 -20.13 4.25
CA GLN A 87 -13.48 -21.06 4.48
C GLN A 87 -13.38 -22.30 3.58
N ALA A 88 -12.93 -22.14 2.33
CA ALA A 88 -12.71 -23.27 1.43
C ALA A 88 -11.60 -24.22 1.93
N SER A 89 -10.51 -23.69 2.51
CA SER A 89 -9.43 -24.52 3.04
C SER A 89 -9.82 -25.31 4.31
N GLN A 90 -10.72 -24.77 5.13
CA GLN A 90 -11.20 -25.49 6.33
C GLN A 90 -12.09 -26.69 5.98
N GLN A 91 -12.87 -26.62 4.91
CA GLN A 91 -13.73 -27.73 4.49
C GLN A 91 -12.96 -28.94 3.98
N HIS A 92 -11.76 -28.74 3.42
CA HIS A 92 -10.93 -29.83 2.92
C HIS A 92 -10.30 -30.66 4.05
N HIS A 93 -9.95 -30.05 5.19
CA HIS A 93 -9.38 -30.80 6.30
C HIS A 93 -10.41 -31.68 7.01
N GLN A 94 -11.68 -31.28 7.05
CA GLN A 94 -12.71 -32.12 7.66
C GLN A 94 -12.90 -33.44 6.88
N ARG A 95 -12.92 -33.38 5.53
CA ARG A 95 -13.13 -34.57 4.69
C ARG A 95 -12.02 -35.62 4.78
N SER A 96 -10.79 -35.23 5.13
CA SER A 96 -9.68 -36.20 5.23
C SER A 96 -9.72 -37.04 6.51
N TYR A 97 -10.44 -36.62 7.56
CA TYR A 97 -10.58 -37.44 8.77
C TYR A 97 -11.74 -38.45 8.67
N ASP A 98 -12.74 -38.18 7.81
CA ASP A 98 -13.86 -39.09 7.61
C ASP A 98 -13.50 -40.29 6.70
N ASP A 99 -12.49 -40.16 5.84
CA ASP A 99 -12.04 -41.25 4.98
C ASP A 99 -11.24 -42.30 5.77
N GLU A 100 -10.47 -41.86 6.78
CA GLU A 100 -9.56 -42.74 7.56
C GLU A 100 -10.25 -43.81 8.41
N ASN A 101 -11.51 -43.59 8.78
CA ASN A 101 -12.29 -44.59 9.50
C ASN A 101 -12.95 -45.65 8.60
N HIS A 102 -12.80 -45.54 7.27
CA HIS A 102 -13.51 -46.42 6.33
C HIS A 102 -12.66 -47.58 5.79
N TYR A 103 -11.36 -47.64 6.13
CA TYR A 103 -10.48 -48.76 5.75
C TYR A 103 -10.29 -49.80 6.86
N GLU A 104 -10.48 -49.44 8.13
CA GLU A 104 -10.33 -50.36 9.28
C GLU A 104 -11.54 -51.30 9.49
N ARG A 105 -12.55 -51.26 8.62
CA ARG A 105 -13.71 -52.18 8.65
C ARG A 105 -13.77 -53.15 7.46
N HIS A 106 -12.65 -53.32 6.75
CA HIS A 106 -12.54 -54.30 5.67
C HIS A 106 -11.40 -55.30 5.92
N ASP A 107 -11.25 -55.72 7.18
CA ASP A 107 -10.58 -56.96 7.55
C ASP A 107 -11.64 -57.89 8.17
N ASP A 108 -12.26 -58.76 7.36
CA ASP A 108 -12.97 -59.98 7.80
C ASP A 108 -13.08 -60.99 6.63
#